data_AF-A0A1F6G039-F1
#
_entry.id   AF-A0A1F6G039-F1
#
_cell.length_a   1.000
_cell.length_b   1.000
_cell.length_c   1.000
_cell.angle_alpha   90.00
_cell.angle_beta   90.00
_cell.angle_gamma   90.00
#
_symmetry.space_group_name_H-M   'P 1'
#
loop_
_entity.id
_entity.type
_entity.pdbx_description
1 polymer ?
#
loop_
_entity_poly.entity_id
_entity_poly.type
_entity_poly.pdbx_seq_one_letter_code
_entity_poly.pdbx_strand_id
1 'polypeptide(L)'
;MFINSLREYKNQEITLKGWIYNFRSSGAIMFLQMRDGTGFCQCILNKKDVSEEKWNEAQKIAIETSIELSGLVTEHPKHQGEFELQVKNFKIYQIPSEEYPISKKEHGPEFLLDNRHLWLRSSRQWAIQKVRDTLIRACYEWMHQNNFIKFDSPILTPAACEGTTTLFELEYFDLGKAYLSQSGQLYLEAAIASFGRVFDFGPVFRAEKSKTRRHLTEFWMMDAEAAFVEHEENMKIQAELISFMVEQVLFFNLRELEILERDIEPLKKIKPPFYHITHSDAVKKLKELGSDIGELDDLGADDETMLTKEYDKPLFVEKYPAAVKAFY
;
A
#
# COMPACT_ATOMS: atom_id res chain seq x y z
N MET A 1 -11.23 5.04 -22.23
CA MET A 1 -12.31 4.61 -21.32
C MET A 1 -11.71 3.57 -20.39
N PHE A 2 -12.11 3.61 -19.12
CA PHE A 2 -11.55 2.76 -18.08
C PHE A 2 -12.66 1.98 -17.36
N ILE A 3 -12.31 0.82 -16.82
CA ILE A 3 -13.22 -0.09 -16.12
C ILE A 3 -13.87 0.60 -14.91
N ASN A 4 -13.16 1.47 -14.20
CA ASN A 4 -13.72 2.19 -13.05
C ASN A 4 -14.82 3.21 -13.40
N SER A 5 -15.01 3.54 -14.68
CA SER A 5 -16.05 4.49 -15.14
C SER A 5 -17.22 3.82 -15.87
N LEU A 6 -17.30 2.48 -15.92
CA LEU A 6 -18.32 1.77 -16.72
C LEU A 6 -19.76 2.18 -16.42
N ARG A 7 -20.05 2.55 -15.17
CA ARG A 7 -21.38 3.01 -14.75
C ARG A 7 -21.89 4.20 -15.59
N GLU A 8 -21.00 5.09 -16.00
CA GLU A 8 -21.32 6.28 -16.80
C GLU A 8 -21.73 5.92 -18.24
N TYR A 9 -21.38 4.71 -18.69
CA TYR A 9 -21.60 4.24 -20.06
C TYR A 9 -22.68 3.15 -20.14
N LYS A 10 -23.54 3.03 -19.12
CA LYS A 10 -24.65 2.05 -19.13
C LYS A 10 -25.46 2.16 -20.43
N ASN A 11 -25.67 1.02 -21.09
CA ASN A 11 -26.37 0.89 -22.38
C ASN A 11 -25.68 1.59 -23.57
N GLN A 12 -24.40 1.92 -23.46
CA GLN A 12 -23.61 2.49 -24.56
C GLN A 12 -22.58 1.47 -25.07
N GLU A 13 -22.21 1.62 -26.34
CA GLU A 13 -21.09 0.87 -26.90
C GLU A 13 -19.77 1.57 -26.59
N ILE A 14 -18.83 0.81 -26.04
CA ILE A 14 -17.51 1.30 -25.68
C ILE A 14 -16.41 0.35 -26.15
N THR A 15 -15.17 0.80 -26.03
CA THR A 15 -13.97 0.02 -26.25
C THR A 15 -13.09 0.06 -25.01
N LEU A 16 -12.79 -1.11 -24.47
CA LEU A 16 -11.82 -1.32 -23.40
C LEU A 16 -10.50 -1.86 -23.97
N LYS A 17 -9.38 -1.45 -23.37
CA LYS A 17 -8.02 -1.92 -23.72
C LYS A 17 -7.30 -2.36 -22.47
N GLY A 18 -6.64 -3.51 -22.51
CA GLY A 18 -6.05 -4.10 -21.32
C GLY A 18 -5.60 -5.54 -21.53
N TRP A 19 -5.61 -6.32 -20.46
CA TRP A 19 -5.11 -7.69 -20.44
C TRP A 19 -6.18 -8.65 -19.93
N ILE A 20 -6.20 -9.86 -20.48
CA ILE A 20 -7.01 -10.96 -19.97
C ILE A 20 -6.39 -11.45 -18.65
N TYR A 21 -7.04 -11.14 -17.54
CA TYR A 21 -6.62 -11.59 -16.21
C TYR A 21 -6.96 -13.07 -15.98
N ASN A 22 -8.14 -13.49 -16.44
CA ASN A 22 -8.63 -14.85 -16.33
C ASN A 22 -9.72 -15.05 -17.39
N PHE A 23 -10.03 -16.30 -17.73
CA PHE A 23 -11.13 -16.60 -18.62
C PHE A 23 -11.66 -18.01 -18.41
N ARG A 24 -12.86 -18.25 -18.91
CA ARG A 24 -13.44 -19.59 -19.08
C ARG A 24 -14.25 -19.62 -20.38
N SER A 25 -14.21 -20.77 -21.06
CA SER A 25 -15.00 -21.03 -22.25
C SER A 25 -15.97 -22.18 -21.97
N SER A 26 -17.23 -22.03 -22.37
CA SER A 26 -18.25 -23.07 -22.23
C SER A 26 -19.13 -23.09 -23.47
N GLY A 27 -18.93 -24.10 -24.33
CA GLY A 27 -19.67 -24.26 -25.57
C GLY A 27 -19.55 -23.04 -26.49
N ALA A 28 -20.64 -22.29 -26.65
CA ALA A 28 -20.74 -21.14 -27.54
C ALA A 28 -20.52 -19.78 -26.84
N ILE A 29 -20.08 -19.77 -25.58
CA ILE A 29 -19.90 -18.55 -24.77
C ILE A 29 -18.51 -18.56 -24.14
N MET A 30 -17.82 -17.43 -24.21
CA MET A 30 -16.55 -17.18 -23.54
C MET A 30 -16.71 -16.02 -22.55
N PHE A 31 -16.35 -16.27 -21.30
CA PHE A 31 -16.31 -15.27 -20.24
C PHE A 31 -14.86 -14.86 -20.04
N LEU A 32 -14.54 -13.63 -20.44
CA LEU A 32 -13.23 -13.01 -20.29
C LEU A 32 -13.27 -12.10 -19.07
N GLN A 33 -12.34 -12.27 -18.13
CA GLN A 33 -12.11 -11.30 -17.08
C GLN A 33 -10.96 -10.39 -17.52
N MET A 34 -11.26 -9.14 -17.79
CA MET A 34 -10.31 -8.16 -18.28
C MET A 34 -9.83 -7.26 -17.14
N ARG A 35 -8.54 -6.87 -17.17
CA ARG A 35 -7.96 -5.81 -16.33
C ARG A 35 -7.37 -4.71 -17.21
N ASP A 36 -7.54 -3.45 -16.80
CA ASP A 36 -6.96 -2.28 -17.48
C ASP A 36 -6.09 -1.41 -16.57
N GLY A 37 -5.91 -1.83 -15.31
CA GLY A 37 -5.20 -1.09 -14.27
C GLY A 37 -6.10 -0.28 -13.34
N THR A 38 -7.32 0.07 -13.78
CA THR A 38 -8.32 0.76 -12.95
C THR A 38 -9.31 -0.19 -12.28
N GLY A 39 -9.40 -1.43 -12.76
CA GLY A 39 -10.18 -2.48 -12.13
C GLY A 39 -10.26 -3.74 -12.97
N PHE A 40 -11.24 -4.58 -12.64
CA PHE A 40 -11.57 -5.81 -13.35
C PHE A 40 -13.01 -5.75 -13.87
N CYS A 41 -13.22 -6.24 -15.09
CA CYS A 41 -14.52 -6.27 -15.76
C CYS A 41 -14.75 -7.65 -16.40
N GLN A 42 -15.97 -8.18 -16.26
CA GLN A 42 -16.40 -9.35 -17.02
C GLN A 42 -16.80 -8.90 -18.43
N CYS A 43 -16.24 -9.54 -19.44
CA CYS A 43 -16.55 -9.32 -20.84
C CYS A 43 -17.05 -10.65 -21.44
N ILE A 44 -18.28 -10.65 -21.96
CA ILE A 44 -18.95 -11.84 -22.46
C ILE A 44 -18.90 -11.83 -23.98
N LEU A 45 -18.31 -12.86 -24.57
CA LEU A 45 -18.25 -13.06 -26.02
C LEU A 45 -19.08 -14.28 -26.39
N ASN A 46 -20.12 -14.11 -27.21
CA ASN A 46 -20.90 -15.23 -27.74
C ASN A 46 -20.47 -15.54 -29.18
N LYS A 47 -20.40 -16.83 -29.52
CA LYS A 47 -20.08 -17.31 -30.87
C LYS A 47 -21.01 -16.74 -31.95
N LYS A 48 -22.30 -16.54 -31.61
CA LYS A 48 -23.31 -15.99 -32.53
C LYS A 48 -23.11 -14.50 -32.85
N ASP A 49 -22.36 -13.77 -32.03
CA ASP A 49 -22.18 -12.32 -32.15
C ASP A 49 -20.92 -11.96 -32.96
N VAL A 50 -20.12 -12.96 -33.36
CA VAL A 50 -18.88 -12.80 -34.14
C VAL A 50 -18.78 -13.79 -35.29
N SER A 51 -17.91 -13.53 -36.27
CA SER A 51 -17.64 -14.48 -37.35
C SER A 51 -16.95 -15.75 -36.83
N GLU A 52 -17.03 -16.84 -37.60
CA GLU A 52 -16.34 -18.09 -37.27
C GLU A 52 -14.82 -17.91 -37.18
N GLU A 53 -14.23 -17.10 -38.05
CA GLU A 53 -12.81 -16.74 -38.00
C GLU A 53 -12.45 -16.07 -36.67
N LYS A 54 -13.22 -15.06 -36.24
CA LYS A 54 -13.01 -14.40 -34.95
C LYS A 54 -13.25 -15.34 -33.78
N TRP A 55 -14.25 -16.21 -33.86
CA TRP A 55 -14.45 -17.21 -32.81
C TRP A 55 -13.24 -18.13 -32.65
N ASN A 56 -12.66 -18.59 -33.76
CA ASN A 56 -11.46 -19.42 -33.78
C ASN A 56 -10.22 -18.67 -33.28
N GLU A 57 -10.11 -17.37 -33.58
CA GLU A 57 -9.07 -16.50 -33.02
C GLU A 57 -9.21 -16.36 -31.49
N ALA A 58 -10.44 -16.14 -31.00
CA ALA A 58 -10.71 -16.03 -29.57
C ALA A 58 -10.36 -17.31 -28.79
N GLN A 59 -10.45 -18.50 -29.39
CA GLN A 59 -10.02 -19.76 -28.74
C GLN A 59 -8.52 -19.79 -28.42
N LYS A 60 -7.70 -18.91 -29.02
CA LYS A 60 -6.26 -18.81 -28.77
C LYS A 60 -5.93 -17.89 -27.57
N ILE A 61 -6.91 -17.19 -27.01
CA ILE A 61 -6.70 -16.29 -25.88
C ILE A 61 -6.09 -17.06 -24.71
N ALA A 62 -5.05 -16.48 -24.12
CA ALA A 62 -4.40 -16.95 -22.91
C ALA A 62 -4.44 -15.86 -21.82
N ILE A 63 -4.16 -16.25 -20.56
CA ILE A 63 -3.92 -15.29 -19.48
C ILE A 63 -2.80 -14.34 -19.90
N GLU A 64 -2.93 -13.05 -19.56
CA GLU A 64 -2.04 -11.95 -19.96
C GLU A 64 -2.06 -11.58 -21.46
N THR A 65 -3.01 -12.10 -22.24
CA THR A 65 -3.26 -11.62 -23.60
C THR A 65 -3.63 -10.15 -23.58
N SER A 66 -2.88 -9.31 -24.30
CA SER A 66 -3.20 -7.89 -24.48
C SER A 66 -4.23 -7.74 -25.60
N ILE A 67 -5.34 -7.08 -25.31
CA ILE A 67 -6.53 -7.11 -26.14
C ILE A 67 -7.33 -5.82 -26.05
N GLU A 68 -7.99 -5.50 -27.15
CA GLU A 68 -9.05 -4.51 -27.25
C GLU A 68 -10.40 -5.22 -27.38
N LEU A 69 -11.37 -4.88 -26.53
CA LEU A 69 -12.73 -5.41 -26.55
C LEU A 69 -13.73 -4.27 -26.75
N SER A 70 -14.57 -4.38 -27.76
CA SER A 70 -15.63 -3.42 -28.06
C SER A 70 -16.99 -4.07 -27.90
N GLY A 71 -17.91 -3.40 -27.20
CA GLY A 71 -19.18 -4.01 -26.83
C GLY A 71 -20.13 -3.09 -26.09
N LEU A 72 -21.33 -3.60 -25.78
CA LEU A 72 -22.37 -2.89 -25.04
C LEU A 72 -22.14 -3.06 -23.54
N VAL A 73 -22.15 -1.96 -22.78
CA VAL A 73 -22.12 -2.04 -21.31
C VAL A 73 -23.50 -2.37 -20.77
N THR A 74 -23.58 -3.47 -20.01
CA THR A 74 -24.81 -3.90 -19.32
C THR A 74 -24.57 -4.03 -17.82
N GLU A 75 -25.62 -3.86 -17.03
CA GLU A 75 -25.56 -4.13 -15.60
C GLU A 75 -25.55 -5.64 -15.34
N HIS A 76 -24.75 -6.10 -14.38
CA HIS A 76 -24.65 -7.51 -14.06
C HIS A 76 -25.99 -8.01 -13.50
N PRO A 77 -26.54 -9.14 -14.00
CA PRO A 77 -27.90 -9.56 -13.68
C PRO A 77 -28.11 -9.97 -12.21
N LYS A 78 -27.02 -10.25 -11.47
CA LYS A 78 -27.07 -10.72 -10.07
C LYS A 78 -26.38 -9.79 -9.07
N HIS A 79 -25.62 -8.81 -9.55
CA HIS A 79 -24.80 -7.94 -8.70
C HIS A 79 -25.13 -6.50 -9.06
N GLN A 80 -26.02 -5.89 -8.27
CA GLN A 80 -26.48 -4.53 -8.50
C GLN A 80 -25.31 -3.56 -8.44
N GLY A 81 -25.22 -2.65 -9.42
CA GLY A 81 -24.12 -1.69 -9.51
C GLY A 81 -22.81 -2.24 -10.08
N GLU A 82 -22.72 -3.54 -10.37
CA GLU A 82 -21.63 -4.09 -11.19
C GLU A 82 -22.01 -4.06 -12.67
N PHE A 83 -21.01 -3.84 -13.52
CA PHE A 83 -21.19 -3.71 -14.97
C PHE A 83 -20.31 -4.69 -15.72
N GLU A 84 -20.83 -5.22 -16.82
CA GLU A 84 -20.14 -6.13 -17.72
C GLU A 84 -20.22 -5.63 -19.17
N LEU A 85 -19.33 -6.14 -20.03
CA LEU A 85 -19.26 -5.78 -21.43
C LEU A 85 -19.75 -6.94 -22.31
N GLN A 86 -20.85 -6.75 -23.03
CA GLN A 86 -21.30 -7.68 -24.06
C GLN A 86 -20.49 -7.44 -25.34
N VAL A 87 -19.47 -8.27 -25.56
CA VAL A 87 -18.46 -8.09 -26.61
C VAL A 87 -19.08 -8.35 -27.99
N LYS A 88 -18.97 -7.36 -28.88
CA LYS A 88 -19.36 -7.45 -30.29
C LYS A 88 -18.16 -7.57 -31.23
N ASN A 89 -17.01 -7.05 -30.79
CA ASN A 89 -15.80 -7.06 -31.58
C ASN A 89 -14.57 -7.09 -30.67
N PHE A 90 -13.47 -7.63 -31.16
CA PHE A 90 -12.19 -7.58 -30.46
C PHE A 90 -11.02 -7.51 -31.43
N LYS A 91 -9.89 -7.04 -30.91
CA LYS A 91 -8.58 -7.06 -31.57
C LYS A 91 -7.52 -7.51 -30.58
N ILE A 92 -6.87 -8.64 -30.87
CA ILE A 92 -5.74 -9.12 -30.09
C ILE A 92 -4.49 -8.34 -30.51
N TYR A 93 -3.75 -7.83 -29.52
CA TYR A 93 -2.44 -7.19 -29.76
C TYR A 93 -1.32 -8.21 -29.62
N GLN A 94 -1.34 -9.00 -28.56
CA GLN A 94 -0.33 -10.02 -28.30
C GLN A 94 -0.90 -11.14 -27.43
N ILE A 95 -0.64 -12.37 -27.85
CA ILE A 95 -0.80 -13.57 -27.01
C ILE A 95 0.60 -13.89 -26.44
N PRO A 96 0.75 -14.14 -25.13
CA PRO A 96 2.03 -14.54 -24.56
C PRO A 96 2.60 -15.77 -25.28
N SER A 97 3.90 -15.75 -25.56
CA SER A 97 4.62 -16.87 -26.17
C SER A 97 4.86 -18.03 -25.19
N GLU A 98 4.85 -17.71 -23.91
CA GLU A 98 5.07 -18.65 -22.80
C GLU A 98 3.85 -18.62 -21.86
N GLU A 99 3.65 -19.72 -21.13
CA GLU A 99 2.60 -19.81 -20.13
C GLU A 99 2.89 -18.87 -18.96
N TYR A 100 1.85 -18.18 -18.47
CA TYR A 100 2.00 -17.29 -17.32
C TYR A 100 2.39 -18.09 -16.06
N PRO A 101 3.55 -17.83 -15.43
CA PRO A 101 4.12 -18.70 -14.40
C PRO A 101 3.29 -18.73 -13.11
N ILE A 102 2.53 -17.67 -12.83
CA ILE A 102 1.71 -17.56 -11.62
C ILE A 102 0.30 -18.11 -11.94
N SER A 103 0.20 -19.43 -11.92
CA SER A 103 -1.07 -20.14 -12.12
C SER A 103 -2.07 -19.91 -10.97
N LYS A 104 -3.30 -20.44 -11.09
CA LYS A 104 -4.34 -20.37 -10.04
C LYS A 104 -4.01 -21.17 -8.77
N LYS A 105 -2.99 -22.03 -8.81
CA LYS A 105 -2.53 -22.76 -7.62
C LYS A 105 -1.81 -21.78 -6.69
N GLU A 106 -1.83 -22.08 -5.39
CA GLU A 106 -1.01 -21.31 -4.46
C GLU A 106 0.47 -21.51 -4.76
N HIS A 107 1.23 -20.41 -4.65
CA HIS A 107 2.68 -20.40 -4.84
C HIS A 107 3.33 -19.89 -3.55
N GLY A 108 4.51 -20.42 -3.24
CA GLY A 108 5.30 -19.95 -2.11
C GLY A 108 5.78 -18.51 -2.29
N PRO A 109 6.05 -17.77 -1.18
CA PRO A 109 6.45 -16.37 -1.24
C PRO A 109 7.77 -16.14 -1.99
N GLU A 110 8.71 -17.09 -1.95
CA GLU A 110 9.98 -17.02 -2.68
C GLU A 110 9.77 -17.00 -4.20
N PHE A 111 9.02 -17.96 -4.74
CA PHE A 111 8.66 -18.01 -6.16
C PHE A 111 7.94 -16.73 -6.63
N LEU A 112 7.03 -16.21 -5.79
CA LEU A 112 6.30 -14.98 -6.09
C LEU A 112 7.21 -13.73 -6.09
N LEU A 113 8.25 -13.72 -5.26
CA LEU A 113 9.26 -12.66 -5.24
C LEU A 113 10.23 -12.76 -6.42
N ASP A 114 10.65 -13.96 -6.83
CA ASP A 114 11.44 -14.17 -8.06
C ASP A 114 10.68 -13.68 -9.30
N ASN A 115 9.35 -13.82 -9.27
CA ASN A 115 8.44 -13.35 -10.32
C ASN A 115 7.76 -12.02 -9.94
N ARG A 116 8.36 -11.19 -9.07
CA ARG A 116 7.69 -9.99 -8.51
C ARG A 116 7.11 -9.07 -9.59
N HIS A 117 7.87 -8.85 -10.66
CA HIS A 117 7.47 -8.01 -11.80
C HIS A 117 6.17 -8.48 -12.50
N LEU A 118 5.86 -9.78 -12.45
CA LEU A 118 4.59 -10.35 -12.91
C LEU A 118 3.56 -10.39 -11.79
N TRP A 119 3.97 -10.74 -10.57
CA TRP A 119 3.08 -10.88 -9.42
C TRP A 119 2.39 -9.57 -9.02
N LEU A 120 3.03 -8.43 -9.28
CA LEU A 120 2.43 -7.09 -9.14
C LEU A 120 1.08 -6.93 -9.86
N ARG A 121 0.81 -7.76 -10.87
CA ARG A 121 -0.42 -7.75 -11.68
C ARG A 121 -1.58 -8.54 -11.04
N SER A 122 -1.30 -9.34 -10.00
CA SER A 122 -2.32 -10.09 -9.27
C SER A 122 -3.27 -9.16 -8.51
N SER A 123 -4.52 -9.58 -8.34
CA SER A 123 -5.56 -8.76 -7.67
C SER A 123 -5.15 -8.28 -6.29
N ARG A 124 -4.56 -9.17 -5.46
CA ARG A 124 -4.09 -8.82 -4.12
C ARG A 124 -2.99 -7.75 -4.14
N GLN A 125 -2.00 -7.89 -5.03
CA GLN A 125 -0.92 -6.89 -5.14
C GLN A 125 -1.40 -5.55 -5.67
N TRP A 126 -2.29 -5.58 -6.66
CA TRP A 126 -2.95 -4.39 -7.17
C TRP A 126 -3.74 -3.66 -6.07
N ALA A 127 -4.52 -4.39 -5.27
CA ALA A 127 -5.29 -3.83 -4.15
C ALA A 127 -4.39 -3.22 -3.07
N ILE A 128 -3.29 -3.88 -2.69
CA ILE A 128 -2.29 -3.32 -1.76
C ILE A 128 -1.76 -1.99 -2.29
N GLN A 129 -1.41 -1.93 -3.58
CA GLN A 129 -0.85 -0.72 -4.17
C GLN A 129 -1.86 0.43 -4.24
N LYS A 130 -3.14 0.14 -4.50
CA LYS A 130 -4.24 1.12 -4.50
C LYS A 130 -4.52 1.69 -3.11
N VAL A 131 -4.47 0.86 -2.07
CA VAL A 131 -4.56 1.31 -0.67
C VAL A 131 -3.34 2.17 -0.32
N ARG A 132 -2.13 1.74 -0.70
CA ARG A 132 -0.89 2.51 -0.48
C ARG A 132 -0.95 3.88 -1.14
N ASP A 133 -1.37 3.96 -2.40
CA ASP A 133 -1.58 5.22 -3.13
C ASP A 133 -2.54 6.17 -2.38
N THR A 134 -3.65 5.63 -1.87
CA THR A 134 -4.62 6.42 -1.10
C THR A 134 -4.04 6.91 0.23
N LEU A 135 -3.31 6.06 0.97
CA LEU A 135 -2.62 6.47 2.19
C LEU A 135 -1.64 7.61 1.93
N ILE A 136 -0.81 7.50 0.88
CA ILE A 136 0.17 8.54 0.53
C ILE A 136 -0.54 9.85 0.17
N ARG A 137 -1.54 9.79 -0.72
CA ARG A 137 -2.31 10.98 -1.10
C ARG A 137 -3.00 11.63 0.09
N ALA A 138 -3.61 10.83 0.97
CA ALA A 138 -4.27 11.30 2.19
C ALA A 138 -3.26 11.96 3.16
N CYS A 139 -2.06 11.41 3.27
CA CYS A 139 -1.00 12.01 4.07
C CYS A 139 -0.65 13.41 3.57
N TYR A 140 -0.37 13.57 2.27
CA TYR A 140 -0.07 14.88 1.68
C TYR A 140 -1.24 15.86 1.84
N GLU A 141 -2.46 15.41 1.56
CA GLU A 141 -3.69 16.20 1.71
C GLU A 141 -3.82 16.75 3.14
N TRP A 142 -3.71 15.88 4.15
CA TRP A 142 -3.82 16.27 5.55
C TRP A 142 -2.72 17.24 5.97
N MET A 143 -1.47 16.96 5.58
CA MET A 143 -0.33 17.82 5.88
C MET A 143 -0.55 19.25 5.34
N HIS A 144 -0.98 19.37 4.08
CA HIS A 144 -1.26 20.67 3.46
C HIS A 144 -2.44 21.39 4.13
N GLN A 145 -3.51 20.67 4.47
CA GLN A 145 -4.65 21.24 5.19
C GLN A 145 -4.27 21.74 6.60
N ASN A 146 -3.19 21.21 7.18
CA ASN A 146 -2.69 21.57 8.51
C ASN A 146 -1.43 22.45 8.50
N ASN A 147 -1.21 23.17 7.39
CA ASN A 147 -0.12 24.13 7.19
C ASN A 147 1.30 23.55 7.23
N PHE A 148 1.47 22.26 6.97
CA PHE A 148 2.79 21.69 6.74
C PHE A 148 3.23 21.91 5.28
N ILE A 149 4.51 22.25 5.11
CA ILE A 149 5.16 22.36 3.81
C ILE A 149 5.96 21.09 3.53
N LYS A 150 5.82 20.54 2.32
CA LYS A 150 6.68 19.43 1.88
C LYS A 150 8.11 19.93 1.70
N PHE A 151 9.03 19.33 2.43
CA PHE A 151 10.47 19.53 2.34
C PHE A 151 11.12 18.23 1.86
N ASP A 152 12.09 18.31 0.95
CA ASP A 152 12.85 17.15 0.48
C ASP A 152 14.18 17.06 1.22
N SER A 153 14.26 16.19 2.22
CA SER A 153 15.50 15.91 2.94
C SER A 153 16.49 15.16 2.04
N PRO A 154 17.81 15.42 2.17
CA PRO A 154 18.82 14.74 1.37
C PRO A 154 18.98 13.28 1.79
N ILE A 155 19.12 12.40 0.80
CA ILE A 155 19.37 10.97 1.04
C ILE A 155 20.84 10.67 1.32
N LEU A 156 21.76 11.36 0.66
CA LEU A 156 23.19 11.23 0.92
C LEU A 156 23.57 12.18 2.05
N THR A 157 23.94 11.62 3.20
CA THR A 157 24.30 12.36 4.40
C THR A 157 25.74 12.04 4.85
N PRO A 158 26.48 13.02 5.38
CA PRO A 158 27.79 12.77 5.99
C PRO A 158 27.68 12.17 7.41
N ALA A 159 26.48 12.14 8.01
CA ALA A 159 26.26 11.79 9.42
C ALA A 159 25.15 10.74 9.61
N ALA A 160 25.24 10.00 10.72
CA ALA A 160 24.22 9.08 11.19
C ALA A 160 23.05 9.82 11.85
N CYS A 161 21.81 9.41 11.56
CA CYS A 161 20.61 9.98 12.21
C CYS A 161 20.18 9.15 13.44
N GLU A 162 20.15 7.82 13.32
CA GLU A 162 19.58 6.90 14.35
C GLU A 162 20.64 5.98 14.98
N GLY A 163 21.89 6.44 15.06
CA GLY A 163 23.02 5.67 15.57
C GLY A 163 23.87 5.02 14.46
N THR A 164 25.07 4.58 14.83
CA THR A 164 26.15 4.30 13.86
C THR A 164 26.18 2.88 13.31
N THR A 165 25.35 1.96 13.81
CA THR A 165 25.50 0.52 13.56
C THR A 165 24.73 -0.02 12.35
N THR A 166 23.77 0.74 11.80
CA THR A 166 22.83 0.27 10.76
C THR A 166 22.80 1.19 9.53
N LEU A 167 23.94 1.73 9.12
CA LEU A 167 24.07 2.58 7.93
C LEU A 167 24.55 1.80 6.70
N PHE A 168 24.00 2.15 5.54
CA PHE A 168 24.62 1.82 4.26
C PHE A 168 25.65 2.90 3.90
N GLU A 169 26.90 2.48 3.77
CA GLU A 169 28.03 3.33 3.43
C GLU A 169 28.37 3.21 1.95
N LEU A 170 28.73 4.33 1.32
CA LEU A 170 29.22 4.39 -0.04
C LEU A 170 30.41 5.35 -0.17
N GLU A 171 31.31 5.04 -1.10
CA GLU A 171 32.37 5.96 -1.52
C GLU A 171 31.75 7.16 -2.23
N TYR A 172 32.13 8.37 -1.80
CA TYR A 172 31.59 9.64 -2.28
C TYR A 172 32.71 10.47 -2.91
N PHE A 173 32.98 10.15 -4.18
CA PHE A 173 34.05 10.78 -4.97
C PHE A 173 35.42 10.68 -4.26
N ASP A 174 36.23 11.74 -4.36
CA ASP A 174 37.46 11.95 -3.61
C ASP A 174 37.24 12.65 -2.25
N LEU A 175 35.97 12.86 -1.85
CA LEU A 175 35.57 13.57 -0.64
C LEU A 175 35.40 12.64 0.58
N GLY A 176 35.64 11.34 0.41
CA GLY A 176 35.50 10.33 1.46
C GLY A 176 34.21 9.54 1.31
N LYS A 177 33.47 9.40 2.41
CA LYS A 177 32.29 8.50 2.49
C LYS A 177 31.00 9.30 2.68
N ALA A 178 29.93 8.78 2.09
CA ALA A 178 28.57 9.20 2.37
C ALA A 178 27.75 8.00 2.85
N TYR A 179 26.64 8.31 3.50
CA TYR A 179 25.71 7.31 4.01
C TYR A 179 24.33 7.54 3.42
N LEU A 180 23.59 6.45 3.19
CA LEU A 180 22.18 6.54 2.87
C LEU A 180 21.39 6.87 4.14
N SER A 181 20.52 7.87 4.06
CA SER A 181 19.78 8.39 5.20
C SER A 181 18.81 7.37 5.80
N GLN A 182 18.74 7.36 7.13
CA GLN A 182 17.80 6.56 7.92
C GLN A 182 16.49 7.33 8.20
N SER A 183 16.53 8.67 8.16
CA SER A 183 15.41 9.57 8.43
C SER A 183 15.79 11.00 7.98
N GLY A 184 14.80 11.80 7.59
CA GLY A 184 15.00 13.21 7.25
C GLY A 184 15.03 14.15 8.46
N GLN A 185 14.80 13.63 9.67
CA GLN A 185 14.53 14.38 10.88
C GLN A 185 15.49 15.57 11.11
N LEU A 186 16.81 15.35 11.13
CA LEU A 186 17.78 16.42 11.42
C LEU A 186 17.73 17.59 10.42
N TYR A 187 17.34 17.32 9.17
CA TYR A 187 17.17 18.37 8.16
C TYR A 187 15.83 19.09 8.31
N LEU A 188 14.78 18.39 8.75
CA LEU A 188 13.49 19.00 9.06
C LEU A 188 13.58 19.92 10.28
N GLU A 189 14.33 19.54 11.32
CA GLU A 189 14.64 20.39 12.47
C GLU A 189 15.33 21.71 12.06
N ALA A 190 16.20 21.68 11.05
CA ALA A 190 16.76 22.91 10.49
C ALA A 190 15.72 23.72 9.70
N ALA A 191 14.84 23.05 8.96
CA ALA A 191 13.87 23.68 8.07
C ALA A 191 12.71 24.36 8.82
N ILE A 192 12.30 23.87 9.99
CA ILE A 192 11.20 24.49 10.77
C ILE A 192 11.50 25.93 11.18
N ALA A 193 12.78 26.31 11.33
CA ALA A 193 13.16 27.69 11.62
C ALA A 193 12.76 28.67 10.49
N SER A 194 12.60 28.17 9.26
CA SER A 194 12.14 28.95 8.11
C SER A 194 10.64 28.82 7.86
N PHE A 195 10.10 27.62 8.03
CA PHE A 195 8.75 27.29 7.53
C PHE A 195 7.72 27.02 8.62
N GLY A 196 8.13 26.96 9.89
CA GLY A 196 7.26 26.66 11.02
C GLY A 196 6.89 25.17 11.09
N ARG A 197 6.25 24.62 10.06
CA ARG A 197 5.84 23.21 9.99
C ARG A 197 6.26 22.59 8.67
N VAL A 198 7.02 21.51 8.72
CA VAL A 198 7.49 20.79 7.53
C VAL A 198 7.28 19.29 7.67
N PHE A 199 7.14 18.62 6.54
CA PHE A 199 7.20 17.17 6.48
C PHE A 199 8.01 16.75 5.27
N ASP A 200 8.61 15.57 5.32
CA ASP A 200 9.11 14.89 4.15
C ASP A 200 8.34 13.59 3.89
N PHE A 201 8.67 12.95 2.77
CA PHE A 201 8.16 11.65 2.43
C PHE A 201 9.12 11.08 1.39
N GLY A 202 9.95 10.13 1.77
CA GLY A 202 11.03 9.64 0.93
C GLY A 202 11.49 8.25 1.29
N PRO A 203 12.36 7.64 0.45
CA PRO A 203 13.01 6.40 0.79
C PRO A 203 14.03 6.63 1.90
N VAL A 204 14.07 5.71 2.86
CA VAL A 204 15.08 5.65 3.92
C VAL A 204 15.66 4.23 3.99
N PHE A 205 16.86 4.14 4.54
CA PHE A 205 17.67 2.94 4.45
C PHE A 205 18.21 2.55 5.82
N ARG A 206 18.00 1.29 6.20
CA ARG A 206 18.57 0.72 7.42
C ARG A 206 19.28 -0.58 7.08
N ALA A 207 20.58 -0.66 7.35
CA ALA A 207 21.40 -1.85 7.16
C ALA A 207 21.17 -2.88 8.27
N GLU A 208 19.91 -3.15 8.59
CA GLU A 208 19.48 -4.14 9.58
C GLU A 208 19.72 -5.55 9.02
N LYS A 209 20.41 -6.40 9.79
CA LYS A 209 20.69 -7.78 9.41
C LYS A 209 19.55 -8.73 9.79
N SER A 210 18.69 -8.30 10.72
CA SER A 210 17.57 -9.10 11.22
C SER A 210 16.49 -9.28 10.16
N LYS A 211 16.38 -10.51 9.62
CA LYS A 211 15.33 -10.89 8.65
C LYS A 211 14.04 -11.25 9.37
N THR A 212 13.30 -10.24 9.81
CA THR A 212 11.98 -10.39 10.43
C THR A 212 10.85 -10.08 9.44
N ARG A 213 9.59 -10.29 9.85
CA ARG A 213 8.40 -9.92 9.06
C ARG A 213 8.08 -8.42 9.07
N ARG A 214 8.80 -7.61 9.89
CA ARG A 214 8.52 -6.18 10.11
C ARG A 214 9.60 -5.26 9.53
N HIS A 215 10.71 -5.80 9.06
CA HIS A 215 11.89 -5.03 8.67
C HIS A 215 12.15 -5.15 7.17
N LEU A 216 12.42 -4.00 6.53
CA LEU A 216 12.97 -3.88 5.20
C LEU A 216 14.25 -3.04 5.29
N THR A 217 15.20 -3.28 4.40
CA THR A 217 16.43 -2.48 4.32
C THR A 217 16.23 -1.15 3.61
N GLU A 218 15.20 -1.07 2.76
CA GLU A 218 14.71 0.14 2.11
C GLU A 218 13.20 0.22 2.35
N PHE A 219 12.75 1.34 2.87
CA PHE A 219 11.33 1.60 3.08
C PHE A 219 11.01 3.08 2.91
N TRP A 220 9.73 3.41 2.84
CA TRP A 220 9.29 4.79 2.71
C TRP A 220 8.86 5.32 4.06
N MET A 221 9.45 6.44 4.45
CA MET A 221 9.17 7.12 5.71
C MET A 221 8.58 8.48 5.40
N MET A 222 7.70 8.92 6.28
CA MET A 222 7.19 10.27 6.35
C MET A 222 7.62 10.80 7.70
N ASP A 223 8.53 11.77 7.70
CA ASP A 223 8.92 12.51 8.88
C ASP A 223 8.24 13.88 8.88
N ALA A 224 7.89 14.39 10.06
CA ALA A 224 7.28 15.71 10.20
C ALA A 224 7.80 16.42 11.44
N GLU A 225 8.09 17.70 11.29
CA GLU A 225 8.65 18.55 12.33
C GLU A 225 7.89 19.87 12.39
N ALA A 226 7.66 20.38 13.60
CA ALA A 226 6.84 21.56 13.83
C ALA A 226 7.39 22.43 14.96
N ALA A 227 7.72 23.69 14.65
CA ALA A 227 8.16 24.68 15.61
C ALA A 227 7.05 25.01 16.61
N PHE A 228 7.44 25.19 17.88
CA PHE A 228 6.55 25.53 18.99
C PHE A 228 5.46 24.47 19.28
N VAL A 229 5.67 23.23 18.85
CA VAL A 229 4.80 22.08 19.17
C VAL A 229 5.45 21.27 20.28
N GLU A 230 4.71 21.05 21.36
CA GLU A 230 5.15 20.23 22.49
C GLU A 230 4.63 18.78 22.36
N HIS A 231 5.12 17.89 23.22
CA HIS A 231 4.86 16.44 23.15
C HIS A 231 3.38 16.06 23.02
N GLU A 232 2.50 16.68 23.81
CA GLU A 232 1.06 16.39 23.77
C GLU A 232 0.41 16.80 22.44
N GLU A 233 0.79 17.97 21.89
CA GLU A 233 0.30 18.42 20.60
C GLU A 233 0.86 17.55 19.47
N ASN A 234 2.12 17.11 19.56
CA ASN A 234 2.71 16.18 18.61
C ASN A 234 1.91 14.86 18.53
N MET A 235 1.58 14.25 19.68
CA MET A 235 0.74 13.04 19.69
C MET A 235 -0.65 13.28 19.12
N LYS A 236 -1.24 14.46 19.35
CA LYS A 236 -2.52 14.84 18.75
C LYS A 236 -2.43 14.91 17.23
N ILE A 237 -1.40 15.58 16.69
CA ILE A 237 -1.12 15.67 15.25
C ILE A 237 -1.01 14.27 14.64
N GLN A 238 -0.23 13.37 15.27
CA GLN A 238 -0.08 11.98 14.81
C GLN A 238 -1.42 11.22 14.80
N ALA A 239 -2.21 11.36 15.86
CA ALA A 239 -3.51 10.69 15.96
C ALA A 239 -4.51 11.17 14.89
N GLU A 240 -4.56 12.47 14.64
CA GLU A 240 -5.42 13.08 13.63
C GLU A 240 -5.01 12.66 12.22
N LEU A 241 -3.71 12.71 11.90
CA LEU A 241 -3.18 12.26 10.61
C LEU A 241 -3.49 10.78 10.34
N ILE A 242 -3.16 9.88 11.27
CA ILE A 242 -3.41 8.44 11.11
C ILE A 242 -4.90 8.17 10.93
N SER A 243 -5.75 8.82 11.73
CA SER A 243 -7.20 8.65 11.63
C SER A 243 -7.74 9.13 10.28
N PHE A 244 -7.27 10.28 9.80
CA PHE A 244 -7.63 10.80 8.49
C PHE A 244 -7.22 9.84 7.37
N MET A 245 -5.97 9.34 7.38
CA MET A 245 -5.49 8.39 6.39
C MET A 245 -6.33 7.12 6.34
N VAL A 246 -6.70 6.56 7.49
CA VAL A 246 -7.57 5.38 7.57
C VAL A 246 -8.98 5.68 7.08
N GLU A 247 -9.54 6.85 7.41
CA GLU A 247 -10.83 7.30 6.90
C GLU A 247 -10.85 7.41 5.37
N GLN A 248 -9.80 7.97 4.77
CA GLN A 248 -9.67 8.06 3.31
C GLN A 248 -9.63 6.68 2.65
N VAL A 249 -8.94 5.70 3.25
CA VAL A 249 -8.93 4.31 2.77
C VAL A 249 -10.31 3.67 2.90
N LEU A 250 -11.01 3.85 4.02
CA LEU A 250 -12.37 3.35 4.20
C LEU A 250 -13.36 3.98 3.23
N PHE A 251 -13.11 5.21 2.76
CA PHE A 251 -13.95 5.87 1.78
C PHE A 251 -13.64 5.42 0.35
N PHE A 252 -12.37 5.40 -0.05
CA PHE A 252 -11.97 5.18 -1.44
C PHE A 252 -11.65 3.73 -1.81
N ASN A 253 -11.39 2.84 -0.83
CA ASN A 253 -10.81 1.52 -1.08
C ASN A 253 -11.61 0.34 -0.51
N LEU A 254 -12.93 0.47 -0.31
CA LEU A 254 -13.75 -0.66 0.17
C LEU A 254 -13.61 -1.91 -0.72
N ARG A 255 -13.62 -1.74 -2.04
CA ARG A 255 -13.42 -2.84 -2.99
C ARG A 255 -12.05 -3.49 -2.83
N GLU A 256 -11.01 -2.69 -2.65
CA GLU A 256 -9.66 -3.23 -2.44
C GLU A 256 -9.53 -3.94 -1.09
N LEU A 257 -10.12 -3.41 -0.02
CA LEU A 257 -10.15 -4.06 1.28
C LEU A 257 -10.88 -5.41 1.24
N GLU A 258 -11.96 -5.51 0.45
CA GLU A 258 -12.64 -6.78 0.19
C GLU A 258 -11.73 -7.79 -0.53
N ILE A 259 -11.03 -7.36 -1.58
CA ILE A 259 -10.03 -8.20 -2.29
C ILE A 259 -8.91 -8.67 -1.34
N LEU A 260 -8.56 -7.84 -0.35
CA LEU A 260 -7.56 -8.17 0.66
C LEU A 260 -8.08 -9.07 1.78
N GLU A 261 -9.39 -9.39 1.77
CA GLU A 261 -10.10 -10.11 2.83
C GLU A 261 -9.93 -9.42 4.20
N ARG A 262 -9.92 -8.09 4.18
CA ARG A 262 -9.66 -7.28 5.38
C ARG A 262 -10.94 -6.97 6.12
N ASP A 263 -11.02 -7.38 7.39
CA ASP A 263 -12.04 -6.89 8.31
C ASP A 263 -11.89 -5.37 8.52
N ILE A 264 -12.96 -4.65 8.19
CA ILE A 264 -13.02 -3.19 8.25
C ILE A 264 -13.51 -2.67 9.60
N GLU A 265 -14.13 -3.50 10.44
CA GLU A 265 -14.68 -3.05 11.73
C GLU A 265 -13.59 -2.49 12.67
N PRO A 266 -12.39 -3.10 12.80
CA PRO A 266 -11.31 -2.50 13.56
C PRO A 266 -10.83 -1.17 12.96
N LEU A 267 -10.83 -1.03 11.63
CA LEU A 267 -10.39 0.19 10.97
C LEU A 267 -11.34 1.36 11.24
N LYS A 268 -12.66 1.11 11.31
CA LYS A 268 -13.67 2.14 11.62
C LYS A 268 -13.49 2.77 13.01
N LYS A 269 -12.81 2.06 13.93
CA LYS A 269 -12.51 2.53 15.29
C LYS A 269 -11.28 3.42 15.38
N ILE A 270 -10.48 3.51 14.32
CA ILE A 270 -9.27 4.35 14.29
C ILE A 270 -9.68 5.81 14.15
N LYS A 271 -10.04 6.40 15.30
CA LYS A 271 -10.42 7.79 15.47
C LYS A 271 -9.83 8.33 16.77
N PRO A 272 -9.46 9.62 16.85
CA PRO A 272 -8.96 10.20 18.08
C PRO A 272 -10.06 10.26 19.17
N PRO A 273 -9.69 10.34 20.46
CA PRO A 273 -8.32 10.21 20.97
C PRO A 273 -7.84 8.75 20.90
N PHE A 274 -6.55 8.53 20.66
CA PHE A 274 -5.93 7.20 20.78
C PHE A 274 -5.68 6.85 22.25
N TYR A 275 -5.30 5.61 22.53
CA TYR A 275 -4.93 5.23 23.89
C TYR A 275 -3.55 5.79 24.23
N HIS A 276 -3.30 6.07 25.51
CA HIS A 276 -2.02 6.55 26.02
C HIS A 276 -1.60 5.70 27.21
N ILE A 277 -0.32 5.33 27.27
CA ILE A 277 0.29 4.68 28.41
C ILE A 277 1.73 5.15 28.56
N THR A 278 2.20 5.36 29.80
CA THR A 278 3.63 5.62 30.02
C THR A 278 4.42 4.31 29.84
N HIS A 279 5.68 4.39 29.44
CA HIS A 279 6.57 3.21 29.38
C HIS A 279 6.56 2.43 30.69
N SER A 280 6.62 3.14 31.82
CA SER A 280 6.60 2.51 33.16
C SER A 280 5.33 1.70 33.43
N ASP A 281 4.17 2.16 32.95
CA ASP A 281 2.91 1.45 33.10
C ASP A 281 2.75 0.35 32.05
N ALA A 282 3.30 0.55 30.85
CA ALA A 282 3.38 -0.49 29.83
C ALA A 282 4.20 -1.69 30.33
N VAL A 283 5.36 -1.45 30.95
CA VAL A 283 6.19 -2.49 31.57
C VAL A 283 5.44 -3.24 32.67
N LYS A 284 4.73 -2.54 33.57
CA LYS A 284 3.90 -3.20 34.60
C LYS A 284 2.85 -4.11 33.96
N LYS A 285 2.11 -3.59 32.96
CA LYS A 285 1.09 -4.36 32.25
C LYS A 285 1.69 -5.55 31.50
N LEU A 286 2.85 -5.39 30.87
CA LEU A 286 3.58 -6.46 30.20
C LEU A 286 4.00 -7.57 31.17
N LYS A 287 4.50 -7.21 32.36
CA LYS A 287 4.81 -8.18 33.42
C LYS A 287 3.57 -8.93 33.90
N GLU A 288 2.42 -8.26 34.02
CA GLU A 288 1.13 -8.91 34.32
C GLU A 288 0.70 -9.89 33.22
N LEU A 289 1.01 -9.58 31.96
CA LEU A 289 0.77 -10.44 30.80
C LEU A 289 1.82 -11.56 30.62
N GLY A 290 2.84 -11.61 31.49
CA GLY A 290 3.86 -12.65 31.51
C GLY A 290 5.14 -12.35 30.74
N SER A 291 5.39 -11.11 30.34
CA SER A 291 6.68 -10.67 29.80
C SER A 291 7.75 -10.61 30.90
N ASP A 292 8.99 -10.92 30.53
CA ASP A 292 10.20 -10.80 31.36
C ASP A 292 10.95 -9.47 31.18
N ILE A 293 10.35 -8.50 30.48
CA ILE A 293 10.92 -7.17 30.21
C ILE A 293 11.43 -6.46 31.48
N GLY A 294 12.66 -5.92 31.40
CA GLY A 294 13.25 -5.10 32.44
C GLY A 294 12.59 -3.73 32.57
N GLU A 295 12.77 -3.07 33.71
CA GLU A 295 12.13 -1.76 33.98
C GLU A 295 12.61 -0.63 33.06
N LEU A 296 13.80 -0.76 32.49
CA LEU A 296 14.44 0.25 31.66
C LEU A 296 14.69 -0.23 30.23
N ASP A 297 14.21 -1.42 29.88
CA ASP A 297 14.41 -2.01 28.57
C ASP A 297 13.50 -1.37 27.52
N ASP A 298 13.92 -1.38 26.25
CA ASP A 298 13.03 -1.03 25.15
C ASP A 298 12.04 -2.17 24.88
N LEU A 299 10.87 -1.85 24.34
CA LEU A 299 9.84 -2.84 24.06
C LEU A 299 10.26 -3.68 22.85
N GLY A 300 10.36 -5.00 23.02
CA GLY A 300 10.62 -5.92 21.93
C GLY A 300 9.36 -6.19 21.09
N ALA A 301 9.54 -6.86 19.94
CA ALA A 301 8.43 -7.19 19.05
C ALA A 301 7.35 -8.07 19.71
N ASP A 302 7.74 -8.94 20.63
CA ASP A 302 6.83 -9.79 21.40
C ASP A 302 6.07 -8.99 22.46
N ASP A 303 6.74 -8.06 23.14
CA ASP A 303 6.11 -7.10 24.07
C ASP A 303 5.06 -6.25 23.37
N GLU A 304 5.40 -5.66 22.23
CA GLU A 304 4.45 -4.91 21.41
C GLU A 304 3.24 -5.77 21.02
N THR A 305 3.47 -7.03 20.65
CA THR A 305 2.39 -7.96 20.28
C THR A 305 1.48 -8.30 21.45
N MET A 306 2.04 -8.47 22.65
CA MET A 306 1.26 -8.69 23.88
C MET A 306 0.45 -7.46 24.22
N LEU A 307 1.08 -6.29 24.24
CA LEU A 307 0.45 -5.04 24.64
C LEU A 307 -0.67 -4.63 23.67
N THR A 308 -0.45 -4.74 22.36
CA THR A 308 -1.41 -4.27 21.34
C THR A 308 -2.68 -5.12 21.27
N LYS A 309 -2.68 -6.38 21.74
CA LYS A 309 -3.89 -7.21 21.82
C LYS A 309 -4.93 -6.69 22.80
N GLU A 310 -4.51 -5.88 23.77
CA GLU A 310 -5.36 -5.31 24.81
C GLU A 310 -6.14 -4.06 24.36
N TYR A 311 -5.89 -3.57 23.14
CA TYR A 311 -6.44 -2.32 22.63
C TYR A 311 -7.04 -2.51 21.24
N ASP A 312 -8.17 -1.83 20.99
CA ASP A 312 -8.94 -1.97 19.75
C ASP A 312 -8.73 -0.82 18.75
N LYS A 313 -7.80 0.09 19.06
CA LYS A 313 -7.30 1.18 18.22
C LYS A 313 -5.84 1.49 18.63
N PRO A 314 -5.09 2.30 17.86
CA PRO A 314 -3.69 2.59 18.16
C PRO A 314 -3.46 3.12 19.59
N LEU A 315 -2.28 2.81 20.11
CA LEU A 315 -1.80 3.14 21.45
C LEU A 315 -0.49 3.92 21.33
N PHE A 316 -0.42 5.07 21.98
CA PHE A 316 0.85 5.73 22.29
C PHE A 316 1.46 5.09 23.53
N VAL A 317 2.72 4.69 23.41
CA VAL A 317 3.60 4.46 24.56
C VAL A 317 4.53 5.65 24.63
N GLU A 318 4.52 6.38 25.75
CA GLU A 318 5.26 7.64 25.91
C GLU A 318 6.17 7.62 27.14
N LYS A 319 7.07 8.60 27.25
CA LYS A 319 7.97 8.78 28.42
C LYS A 319 8.91 7.59 28.65
N TYR A 320 9.58 7.15 27.57
CA TYR A 320 10.60 6.10 27.63
C TYR A 320 11.84 6.52 28.44
N PRO A 321 12.62 5.55 28.98
CA PRO A 321 13.94 5.83 29.52
C PRO A 321 14.85 6.43 28.44
N ALA A 322 15.54 7.52 28.75
CA ALA A 322 16.42 8.21 27.81
C ALA A 322 17.53 7.29 27.25
N ALA A 323 18.01 6.33 28.05
CA ALA A 323 19.07 5.40 27.67
C ALA A 323 18.73 4.48 26.48
N VAL A 324 17.44 4.32 26.15
CA VAL A 324 16.96 3.46 25.05
C VAL A 324 16.34 4.27 23.91
N LYS A 325 16.54 5.59 23.88
CA LYS A 325 16.09 6.47 22.80
C LYS A 325 17.27 7.23 22.20
N ALA A 326 16.99 7.95 21.12
CA ALA A 326 17.98 8.77 20.45
C ALA A 326 18.50 9.89 21.36
N PHE A 327 19.56 10.57 20.92
CA PHE A 327 20.21 11.62 21.72
C PHE A 327 19.45 12.95 21.73
N TYR A 328 18.63 13.19 20.70
CA TYR A 328 17.67 14.28 20.59
C TYR A 328 16.36 13.90 21.29
#